data_AF-W7J1I3-F1
#
_entry.id   AF-W7J1I3-F1
#
_cell.length_a   1.000
_cell.length_b   1.000
_cell.length_c   1.000
_cell.angle_alpha   90.00
_cell.angle_beta   90.00
_cell.angle_gamma   90.00
#
_symmetry.space_group_name_H-M   'P 1'
#
loop_
_entity.id
_entity.type
_entity.pdbx_description
1 polymer ?
#
loop_
_entity_poly.entity_id
_entity_poly.type
_entity_poly.pdbx_seq_one_letter_code
_entity_poly.pdbx_strand_id
1 'polypeptide(L)'
;MAAIARLERERFDPGGAARALRTWAWFVRTPGHRLWSEAEGCGVSECCPDPPELRLFLHAVVAVLPPKDARLLRKQLDQLDDMW
;
A
#
# COMPACT_ATOMS: atom_id res chain seq x y z
N MET A 1 -0.62 -16.83 -5.41
CA MET A 1 -1.79 -16.47 -4.56
C MET A 1 -1.67 -16.93 -3.10
N ALA A 2 -1.30 -18.19 -2.81
CA ALA A 2 -1.21 -18.68 -1.41
C ALA A 2 -0.30 -17.85 -0.48
N ALA A 3 0.79 -17.29 -0.99
CA ALA A 3 1.70 -16.43 -0.21
C ALA A 3 1.06 -15.11 0.24
N ILE A 4 0.29 -14.45 -0.64
CA ILE A 4 -0.50 -13.26 -0.26
C ILE A 4 -1.57 -13.66 0.75
N ALA A 5 -2.33 -14.73 0.50
CA ALA A 5 -3.37 -15.17 1.43
C ALA A 5 -2.81 -15.55 2.82
N ARG A 6 -1.57 -16.07 2.89
CA ARG A 6 -0.89 -16.31 4.17
C ARG A 6 -0.46 -15.01 4.85
N LEU A 7 0.21 -14.13 4.12
CA LEU A 7 0.60 -12.81 4.60
C LEU A 7 -0.62 -12.02 5.11
N GLU A 8 -1.72 -12.08 4.37
CA GLU A 8 -2.99 -11.45 4.71
C GLU A 8 -3.67 -12.03 5.93
N ARG A 9 -3.38 -13.27 6.32
CA ARG A 9 -3.91 -13.85 7.58
C ARG A 9 -2.99 -13.60 8.77
N GLU A 10 -1.69 -13.54 8.53
CA GLU A 10 -0.68 -13.44 9.58
C GLU A 10 -0.39 -11.99 9.99
N ARG A 11 -0.52 -11.06 9.06
CA ARG A 11 -0.09 -9.66 9.24
C ARG A 11 -1.11 -8.62 8.78
N PHE A 12 -2.20 -9.04 8.14
CA PHE A 12 -3.28 -8.15 7.67
C PHE A 12 -4.65 -8.79 7.91
N ASP A 13 -5.64 -8.28 7.19
CA ASP A 13 -6.94 -8.90 6.96
C ASP A 13 -7.04 -9.49 5.54
N PRO A 14 -7.97 -10.44 5.31
CA PRO A 14 -8.30 -10.90 3.96
C PRO A 14 -8.57 -9.74 2.98
N GLY A 15 -7.86 -9.75 1.84
CA GLY A 15 -7.92 -8.68 0.85
C GLY A 15 -7.18 -7.39 1.25
N GLY A 16 -6.43 -7.42 2.35
CA GLY A 16 -5.61 -6.30 2.84
C GLY A 16 -4.59 -5.82 1.81
N ALA A 17 -3.94 -6.72 1.07
CA ALA A 17 -2.97 -6.33 0.05
C ALA A 17 -3.62 -5.54 -1.09
N ALA A 18 -4.80 -5.98 -1.54
CA ALA A 18 -5.56 -5.29 -2.57
C ALA A 18 -6.10 -3.94 -2.07
N ARG A 19 -6.51 -3.87 -0.80
CA ARG A 19 -6.98 -2.63 -0.17
C ARG A 19 -5.84 -1.63 -0.04
N ALA A 20 -4.67 -2.03 0.46
CA ALA A 20 -3.49 -1.20 0.58
C ALA A 20 -3.09 -0.59 -0.78
N LEU A 21 -3.07 -1.40 -1.84
CA LEU A 21 -2.74 -0.89 -3.19
C LEU A 21 -3.78 0.13 -3.68
N ARG A 22 -5.08 -0.13 -3.46
CA ARG A 22 -6.14 0.83 -3.82
C ARG A 22 -6.04 2.13 -3.02
N THR A 23 -5.81 2.03 -1.72
CA THR A 23 -5.66 3.19 -0.83
C THR A 23 -4.46 4.04 -1.24
N TRP A 24 -3.30 3.42 -1.48
CA TRP A 24 -2.11 4.15 -1.96
C TRP A 24 -2.38 4.86 -3.28
N ALA A 25 -2.96 4.14 -4.25
CA ALA A 25 -3.24 4.69 -5.56
C ALA A 25 -4.31 5.80 -5.55
N TRP A 26 -5.28 5.74 -4.64
CA TRP A 26 -6.26 6.81 -4.44
C TRP A 26 -5.61 8.04 -3.78
N PHE A 27 -4.80 7.81 -2.76
CA PHE A 27 -4.18 8.86 -1.97
C PHE A 27 -3.24 9.73 -2.82
N VAL A 28 -2.25 9.15 -3.51
CA VAL A 28 -1.30 9.93 -4.33
C VAL A 28 -1.94 10.64 -5.52
N ARG A 29 -3.12 10.20 -5.96
CA ARG A 29 -3.90 10.88 -7.02
C ARG A 29 -4.75 12.03 -6.50
N THR A 30 -5.01 12.08 -5.20
CA THR A 30 -5.81 13.13 -4.58
C THR A 30 -4.92 14.32 -4.28
N PRO A 31 -5.20 15.54 -4.79
CA PRO A 31 -4.30 16.70 -4.63
C PRO A 31 -3.91 17.02 -3.18
N GLY A 32 -4.78 16.69 -2.22
CA GLY A 32 -4.55 16.88 -0.78
C GLY A 32 -3.42 16.04 -0.19
N HIS A 33 -2.91 15.00 -0.86
CA HIS A 33 -1.81 14.17 -0.33
C HIS A 33 -0.55 14.98 -0.01
N ARG A 34 -0.31 16.09 -0.72
CA ARG A 34 0.83 16.99 -0.48
C ARG A 34 0.73 17.77 0.83
N LEU A 35 -0.45 17.81 1.43
CA LEU A 35 -0.72 18.45 2.72
C LEU A 35 -0.66 17.44 3.86
N TRP A 36 -0.31 16.18 3.58
CA TRP A 36 -0.21 15.15 4.60
C TRP A 36 0.85 15.52 5.66
N SER A 37 0.52 15.24 6.91
CA SER A 37 1.38 15.43 8.07
C SER A 37 1.14 14.27 9.05
N GLU A 38 2.21 13.74 9.62
CA GLU A 38 2.13 12.67 10.64
C GLU A 38 1.32 13.10 11.87
N ALA A 39 1.32 14.41 12.19
CA ALA A 39 0.54 14.96 13.29
C ALA A 39 -0.96 15.12 12.98
N GLU A 40 -1.33 15.13 11.69
CA GLU A 40 -2.67 15.45 11.21
C GLU A 40 -3.27 14.21 10.52
N GLY A 41 -3.91 13.35 11.32
CA GLY A 41 -4.58 12.17 10.82
C GLY A 41 -5.71 11.75 11.75
N CYS A 42 -6.80 11.24 11.18
CA CYS A 42 -7.92 10.74 11.99
C CYS A 42 -7.71 9.31 12.52
N GLY A 43 -6.56 8.69 12.26
CA GLY A 43 -6.25 7.30 12.63
C GLY A 43 -7.02 6.23 11.83
N VAL A 44 -7.88 6.64 10.90
CA VAL A 44 -8.63 5.73 10.02
C VAL A 44 -7.92 5.67 8.68
N SER A 45 -7.26 4.55 8.37
CA SER A 45 -6.42 4.40 7.17
C SER A 45 -7.17 4.61 5.85
N GLU A 46 -8.50 4.43 5.84
CA GLU A 46 -9.35 4.63 4.66
C GLU A 46 -9.73 6.10 4.43
N CYS A 47 -9.59 6.94 5.46
CA CYS A 47 -9.91 8.37 5.44
C CYS A 47 -8.62 9.22 5.44
N CYS A 48 -7.71 8.93 6.37
CA CYS A 48 -6.39 9.52 6.51
C CYS A 48 -5.34 8.39 6.53
N PRO A 49 -4.98 7.84 5.36
CA PRO A 49 -3.91 6.85 5.26
C PRO A 49 -2.59 7.40 5.80
N ASP A 50 -1.82 6.51 6.44
CA ASP A 50 -0.43 6.73 6.83
C ASP A 50 0.48 6.20 5.69
N PRO A 51 1.13 7.09 4.90
CA PRO A 51 1.96 6.68 3.77
C PRO A 51 3.17 5.81 4.17
N PRO A 52 3.97 6.15 5.21
CA PRO A 52 4.99 5.23 5.73
C PRO A 52 4.47 3.81 6.01
N GLU A 53 3.35 3.69 6.72
CA GLU A 53 2.76 2.39 7.06
C GLU A 53 2.29 1.63 5.80
N LEU A 54 1.57 2.31 4.91
CA LEU A 54 1.10 1.74 3.64
C LEU A 54 2.25 1.25 2.76
N ARG A 55 3.35 2.00 2.66
CA ARG A 55 4.52 1.60 1.87
C ARG A 55 5.21 0.39 2.47
N LEU A 56 5.39 0.34 3.79
CA LEU A 56 5.93 -0.85 4.48
C LEU A 56 5.09 -2.10 4.16
N PHE A 57 3.76 -1.96 4.19
CA PHE A 57 2.86 -3.05 3.87
C PHE A 57 2.98 -3.51 2.41
N LEU A 58 3.00 -2.57 1.46
CA LEU A 58 3.16 -2.87 0.04
C LEU A 58 4.52 -3.52 -0.26
N HIS A 59 5.60 -3.10 0.42
CA HIS A 59 6.90 -3.76 0.33
C HIS A 59 6.87 -5.20 0.87
N ALA A 60 6.15 -5.47 1.96
CA ALA A 60 5.98 -6.83 2.47
C ALA A 60 5.22 -7.72 1.47
N VAL A 61 4.18 -7.19 0.81
CA VAL A 61 3.47 -7.89 -0.27
C VAL A 61 4.40 -8.23 -1.43
N VAL A 62 5.21 -7.26 -1.87
CA VAL A 62 6.22 -7.49 -2.91
C VAL A 62 7.23 -8.58 -2.51
N ALA A 63 7.63 -8.63 -1.24
CA ALA A 63 8.64 -9.58 -0.76
C ALA A 63 8.16 -11.04 -0.75
N VAL A 64 6.85 -11.28 -0.63
CA VAL A 64 6.28 -12.65 -0.61
C VAL A 64 5.83 -13.14 -1.98
N LEU A 65 5.83 -12.29 -2.99
CA LEU A 65 5.39 -12.62 -4.34
C LEU A 65 6.47 -13.38 -5.14
N PRO A 66 6.07 -14.26 -6.08
CA PRO A 66 6.99 -14.82 -7.06
C PRO A 66 7.69 -13.71 -7.86
N PRO A 67 8.92 -13.92 -8.37
CA PRO A 67 9.72 -12.86 -8.99
C PRO A 67 9.03 -12.08 -10.11
N LYS A 68 8.20 -12.76 -10.94
CA LYS A 68 7.45 -12.14 -12.03
C LYS A 68 6.39 -11.17 -11.52
N ASP A 69 5.60 -11.61 -10.54
CA ASP A 69 4.51 -10.81 -9.97
C ASP A 69 5.06 -9.67 -9.11
N ALA A 70 6.13 -9.93 -8.35
CA ALA A 70 6.85 -8.93 -7.58
C ALA A 70 7.39 -7.81 -8.49
N ARG A 71 7.93 -8.15 -9.66
CA ARG A 71 8.40 -7.16 -10.64
C ARG A 71 7.26 -6.30 -11.19
N LEU A 72 6.12 -6.91 -11.50
CA LEU A 72 4.95 -6.18 -11.98
C LEU A 72 4.44 -5.21 -10.90
N LEU A 73 4.31 -5.68 -9.66
CA LEU A 73 3.85 -4.84 -8.55
C LEU A 73 4.84 -3.72 -8.25
N ARG A 74 6.15 -3.99 -8.23
CA ARG A 74 7.18 -2.93 -8.06
C ARG A 74 7.03 -1.83 -9.11
N LYS A 75 6.90 -2.20 -10.40
CA LYS A 75 6.72 -1.20 -11.46
C LYS A 75 5.47 -0.34 -11.24
N GLN A 76 4.37 -0.93 -10.75
CA GLN A 76 3.17 -0.16 -10.42
C GLN A 76 3.38 0.76 -9.22
N LEU A 77 4.09 0.29 -8.19
CA LEU A 77 4.41 1.10 -7.02
C LEU A 77 5.34 2.25 -7.38
N ASP A 78 6.37 2.01 -8.19
CA ASP A 78 7.29 3.06 -8.66
C ASP A 78 6.52 4.20 -9.35
N GLN A 79 5.55 3.86 -10.21
CA GLN A 79 4.69 4.85 -10.87
C GLN A 79 3.79 5.65 -9.92
N LEU A 80 3.38 5.05 -8.81
CA LEU A 80 2.59 5.74 -7.79
C LEU A 80 3.48 6.59 -6.87
N ASP A 81 4.67 6.08 -6.56
CA ASP A 81 5.68 6.76 -5.77
C ASP A 81 6.23 7.99 -6.50
N ASP A 82 6.28 8.00 -7.84
CA ASP A 82 6.59 9.20 -8.63
C ASP A 82 5.55 10.33 -8.48
N MET A 83 4.34 10.00 -8.02
CA MET A 83 3.27 10.98 -7.79
C MET A 83 3.27 11.56 -6.37
N TRP A 84 4.04 10.94 -5.46
CA TRP A 84 4.22 11.36 -4.07
C TRP A 84 5.23 12.51 -3.98
#